data_AF-A0A6B2V458-F1
#
_entry.id   AF-A0A6B2V458-F1
#
_cell.length_a   1.000
_cell.length_b   1.000
_cell.length_c   1.000
_cell.angle_alpha   90.00
_cell.angle_beta   90.00
_cell.angle_gamma   90.00
#
_symmetry.space_group_name_H-M   'P 1'
#
loop_
_entity.id
_entity.type
_entity.pdbx_description
1 polymer ?
#
loop_
_entity_poly.entity_id
_entity_poly.type
_entity_poly.pdbx_seq_one_letter_code
_entity_poly.pdbx_strand_id
1 'polypeptide(L)'
;MSRTGVANPSHFADPDPRFPFPHSPVPTRCQTEPATFDFANGDRSGESRAATERRLARARRACSGCPIVKDCLRWALVNKDLTKVGIFASTTPSQRTALRKRMVDRLGPDWIDVLAEQDQAGRERAAAARHTPLTISQARIVRLDREVNGPMPKPLTPAQQQRNMARLMAGLKAA
;
A
#
# COMPACT_ATOMS: atom_id res chain seq x y z
N MET A 1 -44.58 27.51 -3.56
CA MET A 1 -43.74 26.77 -4.53
C MET A 1 -42.28 26.94 -4.13
N SER A 2 -41.78 26.05 -3.26
CA SER A 2 -40.41 26.13 -2.75
C SER A 2 -39.59 25.03 -3.42
N ARG A 3 -38.59 25.43 -4.21
CA ARG A 3 -37.65 24.51 -4.86
C ARG A 3 -36.81 23.84 -3.78
N THR A 4 -37.03 22.54 -3.57
CA THR A 4 -36.09 21.67 -2.87
C THR A 4 -34.77 21.71 -3.60
N GLY A 5 -33.78 22.42 -3.02
CA GLY A 5 -32.41 22.37 -3.48
C GLY A 5 -31.91 20.93 -3.34
N VAL A 6 -31.63 20.29 -4.47
CA VAL A 6 -30.90 19.03 -4.50
C VAL A 6 -29.53 19.29 -3.87
N ALA A 7 -29.24 18.61 -2.77
CA ALA A 7 -27.93 18.65 -2.16
C ALA A 7 -26.88 18.31 -3.22
N ASN A 8 -25.96 19.23 -3.45
CA ASN A 8 -24.82 19.04 -4.34
C ASN A 8 -24.06 17.80 -3.83
N PRO A 9 -23.98 16.68 -4.57
CA PRO A 9 -23.18 15.55 -4.11
C PRO A 9 -21.73 16.00 -4.20
N SER A 10 -21.16 16.37 -3.06
CA SER A 10 -19.71 16.45 -2.91
C SER A 10 -19.17 15.05 -3.14
N HIS A 11 -18.84 14.73 -4.40
CA HIS A 11 -18.19 13.50 -4.81
C HIS A 11 -16.76 13.45 -4.26
N PHE A 12 -16.62 13.38 -2.94
CA PHE A 12 -15.45 12.76 -2.35
C PHE A 12 -15.58 11.28 -2.68
N ALA A 13 -14.66 10.77 -3.50
CA ALA A 13 -14.66 9.36 -3.84
C ALA A 13 -14.51 8.55 -2.55
N ASP A 14 -15.47 7.68 -2.24
CA ASP A 14 -15.37 6.85 -1.05
C ASP A 14 -14.17 5.88 -1.18
N PRO A 15 -13.41 5.65 -0.10
CA PRO A 15 -12.35 4.67 -0.12
C PRO A 15 -12.91 3.26 -0.35
N ASP A 16 -12.15 2.41 -1.03
CA ASP A 16 -12.51 1.00 -1.17
C ASP A 16 -12.70 0.38 0.24
N PRO A 17 -13.90 -0.14 0.58
CA PRO A 17 -14.21 -0.58 1.93
C PRO A 17 -13.36 -1.78 2.39
N ARG A 18 -12.74 -2.50 1.46
CA ARG A 18 -11.81 -3.62 1.75
C ARG A 18 -10.45 -3.13 2.25
N PHE A 19 -10.14 -1.86 1.98
CA PHE A 19 -8.90 -1.18 2.36
C PHE A 19 -9.23 0.11 3.12
N PRO A 20 -9.67 0.03 4.39
CA PRO A 20 -9.85 1.21 5.23
C PRO A 20 -8.53 1.94 5.45
N PHE A 21 -8.58 3.25 5.71
CA PHE A 21 -7.36 4.00 6.03
C PHE A 21 -6.75 3.45 7.33
N PRO A 22 -5.44 3.14 7.35
CA PRO A 22 -4.81 2.53 8.51
C PRO A 22 -4.79 3.45 9.72
N HIS A 23 -5.10 2.89 10.89
CA HIS A 23 -5.09 3.62 12.14
C HIS A 23 -3.71 3.57 12.81
N SER A 24 -3.29 4.71 13.34
CA SER A 24 -2.14 4.79 14.24
C SER A 24 -2.61 5.17 15.64
N PRO A 25 -2.06 4.58 16.71
CA PRO A 25 -2.44 4.93 18.07
C PRO A 25 -2.00 6.35 18.47
N VAL A 26 -1.06 6.94 17.74
CA VAL A 26 -0.58 8.32 17.93
C VAL A 26 -0.78 9.13 16.64
N PRO A 27 -0.99 10.44 16.74
CA PRO A 27 -1.06 11.30 15.55
C PRO A 27 0.18 11.13 14.68
N THR A 28 -0.02 10.90 13.39
CA THR A 28 1.08 10.74 12.44
C THR A 28 1.65 12.11 12.04
N ARG A 29 2.89 12.15 11.57
CA ARG A 29 3.53 13.40 11.15
C ARG A 29 2.76 14.16 10.07
N CYS A 30 2.09 13.45 9.17
CA CYS A 30 1.27 14.09 8.14
C CYS A 30 -0.05 14.67 8.68
N GLN A 31 -0.50 14.24 9.86
CA GLN A 31 -1.63 14.86 10.55
C GLN A 31 -1.20 16.10 11.33
N THR A 32 -0.02 16.06 11.97
CA THR A 32 0.49 17.20 12.75
C THR A 32 1.12 18.29 11.90
N GLU A 33 1.71 17.95 10.76
CA GLU A 33 2.45 18.86 9.88
C GLU A 33 2.00 18.69 8.40
N PRO A 34 0.72 18.91 8.06
CA PRO A 34 0.17 18.56 6.73
C PRO A 34 0.85 19.30 5.58
N ALA A 35 1.27 20.56 5.77
CA ALA A 35 1.95 21.36 4.74
C ALA A 35 3.27 20.74 4.26
N THR A 36 3.95 19.94 5.09
CA THR A 36 5.19 19.22 4.71
C THR A 36 4.90 18.14 3.67
N PHE A 37 3.70 17.56 3.67
CA PHE A 37 3.33 16.42 2.82
C PHE A 37 2.48 16.81 1.62
N ASP A 38 2.01 18.06 1.55
CA ASP A 38 1.29 18.56 0.39
C ASP A 38 2.21 18.61 -0.84
N PHE A 39 1.91 17.83 -1.87
CA PHE A 39 2.79 17.73 -3.04
C PHE A 39 2.00 17.35 -4.28
N ALA A 40 1.96 18.24 -5.27
CA ALA A 40 1.33 17.98 -6.55
C ALA A 40 2.31 17.33 -7.54
N ASN A 41 1.81 16.68 -8.59
CA ASN A 41 2.68 16.25 -9.69
C ASN A 41 3.25 17.47 -10.41
N GLY A 42 4.59 17.51 -10.56
CA GLY A 42 5.27 18.66 -11.15
C GLY A 42 5.33 19.89 -10.24
N ASP A 43 5.09 19.70 -8.93
CA ASP A 43 5.15 20.76 -7.93
C ASP A 43 6.50 21.49 -7.96
N ARG A 44 6.42 22.82 -8.12
CA ARG A 44 7.52 23.79 -8.08
C ARG A 44 7.23 24.91 -7.07
N SER A 45 6.36 24.65 -6.09
CA SER A 45 5.93 25.63 -5.07
C SER A 45 7.05 26.18 -4.18
N GLY A 46 8.22 25.51 -4.13
CA GLY A 46 9.38 26.07 -3.44
C GLY A 46 10.00 27.22 -4.23
N GLU A 47 10.57 28.19 -3.52
CA GLU A 47 11.34 29.32 -4.07
C GLU A 47 12.41 28.90 -5.10
N SER A 48 12.89 27.66 -4.99
CA SER A 48 13.76 27.02 -5.97
C SER A 48 13.48 25.52 -6.05
N ARG A 49 14.00 24.89 -7.13
CA ARG A 49 14.02 23.43 -7.25
C ARG A 49 14.66 22.74 -6.05
N ALA A 50 15.79 23.28 -5.57
CA ALA A 50 16.50 22.74 -4.41
C ALA A 50 15.69 22.85 -3.11
N ALA A 51 14.88 23.91 -2.94
CA ALA A 51 13.96 24.03 -1.81
C ALA A 51 12.86 22.96 -1.86
N THR A 52 12.30 22.73 -3.06
CA THR A 52 11.28 21.68 -3.28
C THR A 52 11.85 20.28 -3.00
N GLU A 53 13.06 19.99 -3.46
CA GLU A 53 13.74 18.71 -3.21
C GLU A 53 14.03 18.51 -1.71
N ARG A 54 14.44 19.55 -0.98
CA ARG A 54 14.63 19.50 0.48
C ARG A 54 13.33 19.23 1.23
N ARG A 55 12.22 19.86 0.83
CA ARG A 55 10.89 19.61 1.40
C ARG A 55 10.44 18.17 1.17
N LEU A 56 10.60 17.67 -0.05
CA LEU A 56 10.32 16.27 -0.41
C LEU A 56 11.18 15.29 0.40
N ALA A 57 12.47 15.57 0.57
CA ALA A 57 13.36 14.73 1.37
C ALA A 57 12.94 14.69 2.85
N ARG A 58 12.53 15.84 3.43
CA ARG A 58 12.00 15.92 4.80
C ARG A 58 10.74 15.07 4.96
N ALA A 59 9.78 15.22 4.05
CA ALA A 59 8.54 14.44 4.06
C ALA A 59 8.80 12.93 3.93
N ARG A 60 9.70 12.54 3.02
CA ARG A 60 10.08 11.12 2.82
C ARG A 60 10.71 10.51 4.07
N ARG A 61 11.60 11.25 4.74
CA ARG A 61 12.23 10.81 5.99
C ARG A 61 11.21 10.66 7.12
N ALA A 62 10.25 11.58 7.21
CA ALA A 62 9.17 11.48 8.19
C ALA A 62 8.26 10.28 7.91
N CYS A 63 7.89 10.03 6.65
CA CYS A 63 7.11 8.86 6.26
C CYS A 63 7.84 7.53 6.52
N SER A 64 9.16 7.45 6.33
CA SER A 64 9.91 6.18 6.50
C SER A 64 9.93 5.67 7.94
N GLY A 65 9.80 6.56 8.93
CA GLY A 65 9.68 6.21 10.34
C GLY A 65 8.24 5.96 10.81
N CYS A 66 7.25 6.09 9.92
CA CYS A 66 5.84 5.98 10.31
C CYS A 66 5.46 4.50 10.55
N PRO A 67 4.83 4.16 11.69
CA PRO A 67 4.49 2.77 12.01
C PRO A 67 3.51 2.14 11.01
N ILE A 68 2.67 2.96 10.36
CA ILE A 68 1.66 2.51 9.40
C ILE A 68 2.12 2.65 7.94
N VAL A 69 3.41 2.89 7.67
CA VAL A 69 3.91 3.22 6.32
C VAL A 69 3.54 2.16 5.26
N LYS A 70 3.58 0.88 5.61
CA LYS A 70 3.26 -0.23 4.69
C LYS A 70 1.78 -0.25 4.32
N ASP A 71 0.92 -0.11 5.31
CA ASP A 71 -0.53 -0.09 5.12
C ASP A 71 -0.97 1.21 4.44
N CYS A 72 -0.31 2.33 4.74
CA CYS A 72 -0.51 3.61 4.08
C CYS A 72 -0.16 3.53 2.59
N LEU A 73 0.94 2.86 2.23
CA LEU A 73 1.29 2.63 0.83
C LEU A 73 0.22 1.81 0.13
N ARG A 74 -0.21 0.70 0.73
CA ARG A 74 -1.25 -0.17 0.17
C ARG A 74 -2.53 0.62 -0.07
N TRP A 75 -3.00 1.34 0.95
CA TRP A 75 -4.18 2.19 0.88
C TRP A 75 -4.07 3.23 -0.25
N ALA A 76 -2.93 3.91 -0.35
CA ALA A 76 -2.70 4.93 -1.36
C ALA A 76 -2.63 4.35 -2.78
N LEU A 77 -2.16 3.11 -2.95
CA LEU A 77 -2.15 2.47 -4.26
C LEU A 77 -3.57 2.11 -4.72
N VAL A 78 -4.42 1.58 -3.85
CA VAL A 78 -5.81 1.22 -4.17
C VAL A 78 -6.66 2.47 -4.40
N ASN A 79 -6.60 3.44 -3.49
CA ASN A 79 -7.45 4.62 -3.49
C ASN A 79 -6.84 5.74 -4.35
N LYS A 80 -6.78 5.53 -5.67
CA LYS A 80 -6.18 6.47 -6.64
C LYS A 80 -6.81 7.85 -6.56
N ASP A 81 -8.13 7.92 -6.50
CA ASP A 81 -8.83 9.21 -6.57
C ASP A 81 -8.64 10.06 -5.32
N LEU A 82 -8.46 9.43 -4.17
CA LEU A 82 -8.16 10.09 -2.89
C LEU A 82 -6.68 10.49 -2.76
N THR A 83 -5.80 9.93 -3.59
CA THR A 83 -4.35 10.15 -3.53
C THR A 83 -3.78 10.71 -4.82
N LYS A 84 -4.51 11.64 -5.45
CA LYS A 84 -4.03 12.37 -6.65
C LYS A 84 -2.88 13.32 -6.32
N VAL A 85 -2.88 13.88 -5.12
CA VAL A 85 -1.86 14.78 -4.58
C VAL A 85 -1.26 14.20 -3.30
N GLY A 86 -0.28 14.90 -2.74
CA GLY A 86 0.33 14.58 -1.45
C GLY A 86 1.35 13.43 -1.49
N ILE A 87 2.16 13.40 -0.44
CA ILE A 87 3.14 12.36 -0.17
C ILE A 87 2.51 11.31 0.75
N PHE A 88 2.40 10.08 0.24
CA PHE A 88 1.88 8.94 0.99
C PHE A 88 2.97 7.88 1.05
N ALA A 89 3.27 7.38 2.25
CA ALA A 89 4.29 6.35 2.47
C ALA A 89 5.61 6.60 1.72
N SER A 90 6.14 7.83 1.81
CA SER A 90 7.37 8.28 1.13
C SER A 90 7.31 8.29 -0.40
N THR A 91 6.12 8.12 -1.00
CA THR A 91 5.94 8.12 -2.46
C THR A 91 5.25 9.40 -2.94
N THR A 92 5.73 9.94 -4.06
CA THR A 92 5.06 11.01 -4.81
C THR A 92 3.90 10.45 -5.64
N PRO A 93 2.97 11.29 -6.13
CA PRO A 93 1.86 10.77 -6.95
C PRO A 93 2.36 10.11 -8.24
N SER A 94 3.40 10.63 -8.89
CA SER A 94 4.06 9.99 -10.05
C SER A 94 4.64 8.61 -9.74
N GLN A 95 5.28 8.45 -8.58
CA GLN A 95 5.79 7.15 -8.12
C GLN A 95 4.65 6.17 -7.86
N ARG A 96 3.52 6.63 -7.29
CA ARG A 96 2.32 5.79 -7.11
C ARG A 96 1.73 5.34 -8.46
N THR A 97 1.71 6.20 -9.47
CA THR A 97 1.28 5.81 -10.83
C THR A 97 2.16 4.69 -11.39
N ALA A 98 3.48 4.81 -11.28
CA ALA A 98 4.41 3.76 -11.71
C ALA A 98 4.24 2.46 -10.90
N LEU A 99 3.99 2.56 -9.59
CA LEU A 99 3.71 1.40 -8.73
C LEU A 99 2.42 0.68 -9.14
N ARG A 100 1.33 1.40 -9.42
CA ARG A 100 0.07 0.80 -9.89
C ARG A 100 0.27 0.06 -11.21
N LYS A 101 1.00 0.65 -12.17
CA LYS A 101 1.36 -0.04 -13.42
C LYS A 101 2.08 -1.36 -13.14
N ARG A 102 3.09 -1.34 -12.26
CA ARG A 102 3.80 -2.56 -11.85
C ARG A 102 2.90 -3.59 -11.15
N MET A 103 1.86 -3.16 -10.44
CA MET A 103 0.89 -4.08 -9.85
C MET A 103 0.04 -4.75 -10.93
N VAL A 104 -0.46 -3.99 -11.91
CA VAL A 104 -1.18 -4.52 -13.07
C VAL A 104 -0.30 -5.51 -13.84
N ASP A 105 0.95 -5.14 -14.13
CA ASP A 105 1.89 -5.98 -14.87
C ASP A 105 2.23 -7.29 -14.12
N ARG A 106 2.15 -7.28 -12.79
CA ARG A 106 2.53 -8.43 -11.94
C ARG A 106 1.36 -9.32 -11.56
N LEU A 107 0.22 -8.73 -11.23
CA LEU A 107 -0.94 -9.42 -10.64
C LEU A 107 -2.11 -9.55 -11.63
N GLY A 108 -2.10 -8.80 -12.73
CA GLY A 108 -3.19 -8.73 -13.70
C GLY A 108 -4.07 -7.47 -13.52
N PRO A 109 -5.09 -7.28 -14.38
CA PRO A 109 -6.01 -6.15 -14.29
C PRO A 109 -6.74 -6.08 -12.93
N ASP A 110 -7.09 -7.25 -12.37
CA ASP A 110 -7.82 -7.39 -11.10
C ASP A 110 -6.87 -7.41 -9.87
N TRP A 111 -5.75 -6.69 -9.95
CA TRP A 111 -4.72 -6.70 -8.90
C TRP A 111 -5.24 -6.22 -7.54
N ILE A 112 -6.28 -5.40 -7.51
CA ILE A 112 -6.91 -4.92 -6.28
C ILE A 112 -7.59 -6.09 -5.55
N ASP A 113 -8.29 -6.95 -6.29
CA ASP A 113 -8.97 -8.13 -5.73
C ASP A 113 -7.95 -9.13 -5.20
N VAL A 114 -6.87 -9.37 -5.97
CA VAL A 114 -5.75 -10.23 -5.52
C VAL A 114 -5.10 -9.70 -4.24
N LEU A 115 -4.98 -8.38 -4.09
CA LEU A 115 -4.47 -7.78 -2.84
C LEU A 115 -5.46 -7.93 -1.69
N ALA A 116 -6.77 -7.81 -1.95
CA ALA A 116 -7.80 -7.93 -0.92
C ALA A 116 -7.83 -9.36 -0.36
N GLU A 117 -7.79 -10.37 -1.22
CA GLU A 117 -7.69 -11.78 -0.84
C GLU A 117 -6.42 -12.06 -0.02
N GLN A 118 -5.27 -11.52 -0.46
CA GLN A 118 -4.01 -11.70 0.27
C GLN A 118 -4.03 -11.06 1.65
N ASP A 119 -4.66 -9.88 1.77
CA ASP A 119 -4.78 -9.20 3.05
C ASP A 119 -5.74 -9.94 3.99
N GLN A 120 -6.89 -10.38 3.48
CA GLN A 120 -7.84 -11.20 4.22
C GLN A 120 -7.20 -12.49 4.72
N ALA A 121 -6.53 -13.25 3.85
CA ALA A 121 -5.80 -14.45 4.25
C ALA A 121 -4.65 -14.17 5.24
N GLY A 122 -4.09 -12.95 5.21
CA GLY A 122 -3.15 -12.47 6.23
C GLY A 122 -3.81 -12.28 7.59
N ARG A 123 -4.95 -11.60 7.63
CA ARG A 123 -5.74 -11.36 8.84
C ARG A 123 -6.26 -12.65 9.45
N GLU A 124 -6.78 -13.56 8.64
CA GLU A 124 -7.26 -14.87 9.08
C GLU A 124 -6.15 -15.71 9.70
N ARG A 125 -4.96 -15.76 9.09
CA ARG A 125 -3.80 -16.45 9.67
C ARG A 125 -3.35 -15.81 10.99
N ALA A 126 -3.36 -14.49 11.07
CA ALA A 126 -3.03 -13.79 12.31
C ALA A 126 -4.06 -14.06 13.42
N ALA A 127 -5.36 -14.12 13.08
CA ALA A 127 -6.42 -14.49 14.01
C ALA A 127 -6.29 -15.95 14.48
N ALA A 128 -6.09 -16.89 13.55
CA ALA A 128 -5.86 -18.30 13.87
C ALA A 128 -4.67 -18.50 14.82
N ALA A 129 -3.56 -17.76 14.61
CA ALA A 129 -2.40 -17.82 15.49
C ALA A 129 -2.67 -17.29 16.91
N ARG A 130 -3.66 -16.41 17.10
CA ARG A 130 -4.09 -15.96 18.44
C ARG A 130 -4.93 -17.02 19.15
N HIS A 131 -5.79 -17.73 18.41
CA HIS A 131 -6.68 -18.74 18.99
C HIS A 131 -6.00 -20.10 19.22
N THR A 132 -4.98 -20.42 18.42
CA THR A 132 -4.23 -21.67 18.53
C THR A 132 -2.73 -21.36 18.57
N PRO A 133 -2.22 -20.81 19.68
CA PRO A 133 -0.81 -20.48 19.80
C PRO A 133 0.05 -21.75 19.78
N LEU A 134 1.24 -21.65 19.19
CA LEU A 134 2.24 -22.72 19.28
C LEU A 134 2.66 -22.93 20.73
N THR A 135 2.94 -24.18 21.10
CA THR A 135 3.62 -24.48 22.37
C THR A 135 5.04 -23.89 22.36
N ILE A 136 5.64 -23.70 23.54
CA ILE A 136 7.02 -23.19 23.67
C ILE A 136 8.00 -24.03 22.82
N SER A 137 7.87 -25.36 22.86
CA SER A 137 8.70 -26.29 22.09
C SER A 137 8.53 -26.08 20.58
N GLN A 138 7.28 -25.97 20.10
CA GLN A 138 6.99 -25.71 18.68
C GLN A 138 7.51 -24.34 18.24
N ALA A 139 7.33 -23.30 19.05
CA ALA A 139 7.83 -21.96 18.75
C ALA A 139 9.38 -21.94 18.67
N ARG A 140 10.05 -22.70 19.54
CA ARG A 140 11.51 -22.86 19.51
C ARG A 140 11.98 -23.55 18.24
N ILE A 141 11.31 -24.62 17.82
CA ILE A 141 11.62 -25.32 16.56
C ILE A 141 11.47 -24.36 15.37
N VAL A 142 10.36 -23.64 15.27
CA VAL A 142 10.11 -22.68 14.17
C VAL A 142 11.15 -21.55 14.16
N ARG A 143 11.58 -21.08 15.35
CA ARG A 143 12.63 -20.05 15.44
C ARG A 143 13.98 -20.59 14.94
N LEU A 144 14.39 -21.76 15.41
CA LEU A 144 15.67 -22.38 15.00
C LEU A 144 15.68 -22.67 13.50
N ASP A 145 14.59 -23.22 12.96
CA ASP A 145 14.43 -23.45 11.52
C ASP A 145 14.60 -22.15 10.74
N ARG A 146 13.98 -21.05 11.19
CA ARG A 146 14.13 -19.75 10.55
C ARG A 146 15.56 -19.18 10.63
N GLU A 147 16.28 -19.44 11.71
CA GLU A 147 17.67 -19.01 11.89
C GLU A 147 18.63 -19.80 10.98
N VAL A 148 18.37 -21.11 10.79
CA VAL A 148 19.21 -22.01 9.98
C VAL A 148 18.87 -21.97 8.49
N ASN A 149 17.58 -22.09 8.15
CA ASN A 149 17.08 -22.24 6.78
C ASN A 149 16.53 -20.92 6.20
N GLY A 150 16.43 -19.87 7.01
CA GLY A 150 15.81 -18.61 6.61
C GLY A 150 14.28 -18.66 6.64
N PRO A 151 13.60 -17.61 6.17
CA PRO A 151 12.14 -17.59 6.14
C PRO A 151 11.59 -18.66 5.17
N MET A 152 10.75 -19.56 5.68
CA MET A 152 10.08 -20.58 4.88
C MET A 152 9.41 -19.99 3.62
N PRO A 153 9.71 -20.51 2.41
CA PRO A 153 9.05 -20.08 1.20
C PRO A 153 7.54 -20.36 1.30
N LYS A 154 6.72 -19.38 0.93
CA LYS A 154 5.27 -19.61 0.84
C LYS A 154 4.98 -20.42 -0.41
N PRO A 155 4.28 -21.56 -0.30
CA PRO A 155 3.85 -22.31 -1.47
C PRO A 155 3.01 -21.42 -2.40
N LEU A 156 3.29 -21.46 -3.70
CA LEU A 156 2.50 -20.73 -4.70
C LEU A 156 1.15 -21.42 -4.87
N THR A 157 0.06 -20.64 -4.84
CA THR A 157 -1.27 -21.16 -5.19
C THR A 157 -1.33 -21.55 -6.67
N PRO A 158 -2.20 -22.49 -7.08
CA PRO A 158 -2.35 -22.86 -8.49
C PRO A 158 -2.58 -21.65 -9.41
N ALA A 159 -3.42 -20.70 -8.98
CA ALA A 159 -3.67 -19.46 -9.72
C ALA A 159 -2.41 -18.57 -9.83
N GLN A 160 -1.56 -18.50 -8.79
CA GLN A 160 -0.29 -17.79 -8.86
C GLN A 160 0.69 -18.47 -9.83
N GLN A 161 0.75 -19.81 -9.81
CA GLN A 161 1.60 -20.57 -10.74
C GLN A 161 1.17 -20.32 -12.18
N GLN A 162 -0.12 -20.39 -12.48
CA GLN A 162 -0.65 -20.13 -13.83
C GLN A 162 -0.33 -18.71 -14.31
N ARG A 163 -0.45 -17.69 -13.46
CA ARG A 163 -0.07 -16.31 -13.81
C ARG A 163 1.42 -16.16 -14.06
N ASN A 164 2.26 -16.73 -13.19
CA ASN A 164 3.71 -16.71 -13.38
C ASN A 164 4.10 -17.39 -14.69
N MET A 165 3.44 -18.50 -15.00
CA MET A 165 3.62 -19.24 -16.24
C MET A 165 3.26 -18.35 -17.45
N ALA A 166 2.05 -17.78 -17.46
CA ALA A 166 1.60 -16.91 -18.54
C ALA A 166 2.56 -15.73 -18.80
N ARG A 167 3.11 -15.13 -17.74
CA ARG A 167 4.11 -14.04 -17.85
C ARG A 167 5.43 -14.50 -18.44
N LEU A 168 5.93 -15.66 -18.01
CA LEU A 168 7.16 -16.24 -18.58
C LEU A 168 6.99 -16.52 -20.08
N MET A 169 5.86 -17.12 -20.49
CA MET A 169 5.60 -17.37 -21.91
C MET A 169 5.45 -16.08 -22.72
N ALA A 170 4.80 -15.07 -22.17
CA ALA A 170 4.68 -13.77 -22.83
C ALA A 170 6.05 -13.11 -23.05
N GLY A 171 6.95 -13.20 -22.05
CA GLY A 171 8.32 -12.72 -22.16
C GLY A 171 9.15 -13.47 -23.20
N LEU A 172 9.02 -14.81 -23.25
CA LEU A 172 9.71 -15.64 -24.25
C LEU A 172 9.22 -15.41 -25.68
N LYS A 173 7.95 -15.03 -25.88
CA LYS A 173 7.38 -14.73 -27.21
C LYS A 173 7.68 -13.31 -27.70
N ALA A 174 8.06 -12.40 -26.80
CA ALA A 174 8.35 -11.00 -27.11
C ALA A 174 9.84 -10.71 -27.32
N ALA A 175 10.70 -11.73 -27.13
CA ALA A 175 12.14 -11.71 -27.39
C ALA A 175 12.44 -12.40 -28.72
#